data_AF-A0A1Y3SHU0-F1
#
_entry.id   AF-A0A1Y3SHU0-F1
#
_cell.length_a   1.000
_cell.length_b   1.000
_cell.length_c   1.000
_cell.angle_alpha   90.00
_cell.angle_beta   90.00
_cell.angle_gamma   90.00
#
_symmetry.space_group_name_H-M   'P 1'
#
loop_
_entity.id
_entity.type
_entity.pdbx_description
1 polymer ?
#
loop_
_entity_poly.entity_id
_entity_poly.type
_entity_poly.pdbx_seq_one_letter_code
_entity_poly.pdbx_strand_id
1 'polypeptide(L)'
;MKYLLVEVMERDISAPIFFDTHEDAHSEMCQCVADVLGVNKEEIVESYLSGDDYDDQTCVLENTAWTERHGNNFDWKIFKLNDAGEFFD
;
A
#
# COMPACT_ATOMS: atom_id res chain seq x y z
N MET A 1 -19.28 -7.51 24.60
CA MET A 1 -18.69 -8.33 23.53
C MET A 1 -17.20 -8.08 23.49
N LYS A 2 -16.39 -9.12 23.28
CA LYS A 2 -14.95 -8.99 23.05
C LYS A 2 -14.53 -9.96 21.96
N TYR A 3 -13.82 -9.44 20.97
CA TYR A 3 -13.20 -10.20 19.90
C TYR A 3 -11.77 -9.68 19.75
N LEU A 4 -10.84 -10.62 19.58
CA LEU A 4 -9.44 -10.39 19.25
C LEU A 4 -9.01 -11.60 18.43
N LEU A 5 -8.53 -11.37 17.22
CA LEU A 5 -7.70 -12.35 16.51
C LEU A 5 -6.63 -11.57 15.75
N VAL A 6 -5.38 -11.93 16.00
CA VAL A 6 -4.17 -11.38 15.38
C VAL A 6 -3.23 -12.55 15.17
N GLU A 7 -2.81 -12.79 13.93
CA GLU A 7 -1.58 -13.53 13.63
C GLU A 7 -0.75 -12.67 12.67
N VAL A 8 0.48 -12.38 13.09
CA VAL A 8 1.50 -11.66 12.30
C VAL A 8 2.76 -12.53 12.34
N MET A 9 3.23 -12.97 11.19
CA MET A 9 4.55 -13.64 11.05
C MET A 9 5.60 -12.60 10.64
N GLU A 10 6.90 -12.89 10.85
CA GLU A 10 8.03 -11.99 10.53
C GLU A 10 7.83 -11.29 9.17
N ARG A 11 7.43 -10.02 9.23
CA ARG A 11 7.38 -9.12 8.09
C ARG A 11 8.46 -8.08 8.33
N ASP A 12 9.30 -7.86 7.33
CA ASP A 12 10.22 -6.72 7.35
C ASP A 12 9.39 -5.44 7.30
N ILE A 13 9.38 -4.70 8.41
CA ILE A 13 8.72 -3.40 8.49
C ILE A 13 9.74 -2.35 8.06
N SER A 14 9.54 -1.82 6.87
CA SER A 14 10.32 -0.70 6.35
C SER A 14 10.12 0.56 7.21
N ALA A 15 11.12 1.44 7.22
CA ALA A 15 10.98 2.76 7.83
C ALA A 15 9.91 3.58 7.10
N PRO A 16 9.08 4.35 7.81
CA PRO A 16 8.10 5.22 7.18
C PRO A 16 8.77 6.31 6.34
N ILE A 17 8.13 6.65 5.22
CA ILE A 17 8.53 7.75 4.34
C ILE A 17 7.49 8.87 4.50
N PHE A 18 7.95 10.10 4.64
CA PHE A 18 7.09 11.27 4.78
C PHE A 18 6.93 11.97 3.43
N PHE A 19 5.69 12.38 3.14
CA PHE A 19 5.33 13.11 1.93
C PHE A 19 4.54 14.37 2.31
N ASP A 20 4.69 15.43 1.52
CA ASP A 20 3.95 16.68 1.72
C ASP A 20 2.52 16.58 1.19
N THR A 21 2.27 15.70 0.21
CA THR A 21 0.96 15.50 -0.39
C THR A 21 0.55 14.03 -0.43
N HIS A 22 -0.77 13.81 -0.43
CA HIS A 22 -1.33 12.47 -0.62
C HIS A 22 -1.01 11.92 -2.02
N GLU A 23 -1.02 12.78 -3.06
CA GLU A 23 -0.69 12.39 -4.43
C GLU A 23 0.73 11.86 -4.55
N ASP A 24 1.71 12.49 -3.88
CA ASP A 24 3.09 12.02 -3.85
C ASP A 24 3.20 10.66 -3.14
N ALA A 25 2.53 10.51 -1.99
CA ALA A 25 2.50 9.25 -1.25
C ALA A 25 1.85 8.11 -2.06
N HIS A 26 0.76 8.40 -2.76
CA HIS A 26 0.06 7.44 -3.62
C HIS A 26 0.90 7.07 -4.84
N SER A 27 1.58 8.05 -5.46
CA SER A 27 2.48 7.81 -6.59
C SER A 27 3.64 6.89 -6.20
N GLU A 28 4.22 7.08 -5.02
CA GLU A 28 5.25 6.18 -4.48
C GLU A 28 4.70 4.79 -4.16
N MET A 29 3.50 4.71 -3.58
CA MET A 29 2.83 3.44 -3.30
C MET A 29 2.63 2.62 -4.60
N CYS A 30 2.19 3.25 -5.69
CA CYS A 30 2.10 2.62 -7.01
C CYS A 30 3.48 2.16 -7.53
N GLN A 31 4.53 2.98 -7.32
CA GLN A 31 5.89 2.62 -7.73
C GLN A 31 6.40 1.38 -6.96
N CYS A 32 6.18 1.34 -5.65
CA CYS A 32 6.57 0.21 -4.81
C CYS A 32 5.91 -1.10 -5.24
N VAL A 33 4.60 -1.07 -5.56
CA VAL A 33 3.89 -2.23 -6.12
C VAL A 33 4.49 -2.63 -7.48
N ALA A 34 4.73 -1.66 -8.36
CA ALA A 34 5.32 -1.93 -9.68
C ALA A 34 6.71 -2.56 -9.58
N ASP A 35 7.56 -2.11 -8.65
CA ASP A 35 8.88 -2.67 -8.39
C ASP A 35 8.81 -4.11 -7.87
N VAL A 36 7.85 -4.39 -6.96
CA VAL A 36 7.60 -5.74 -6.46
C VAL A 36 7.13 -6.66 -7.58
N LEU A 37 6.35 -6.20 -8.54
CA LEU A 37 5.89 -7.02 -9.67
C LEU A 37 6.89 -7.07 -10.83
N GLY A 38 7.79 -6.08 -10.94
CA GLY A 38 8.68 -5.91 -12.08
C GLY A 38 7.97 -5.42 -13.34
N VAL A 39 6.95 -4.57 -13.18
CA VAL A 39 6.13 -3.97 -14.25
C VAL A 39 6.28 -2.45 -14.27
N ASN A 40 5.69 -1.78 -15.26
CA ASN A 40 5.71 -0.31 -15.30
C ASN A 40 4.68 0.26 -14.32
N LYS A 41 5.01 1.39 -13.68
CA LYS A 41 4.10 2.08 -12.76
C LYS A 41 2.77 2.46 -13.43
N GLU A 42 2.82 2.83 -14.71
CA GLU A 42 1.64 3.24 -15.48
C GLU A 42 0.57 2.14 -15.54
N GLU A 43 0.97 0.86 -15.56
CA GLU A 43 0.05 -0.28 -15.56
C GLU A 43 -0.73 -0.38 -14.23
N ILE A 44 -0.04 -0.11 -13.11
CA ILE A 44 -0.64 -0.09 -11.76
C ILE A 44 -1.54 1.13 -11.57
N VAL A 45 -1.13 2.28 -12.10
CA VAL A 45 -1.96 3.50 -12.06
C VAL A 45 -3.23 3.31 -12.91
N GLU A 46 -3.14 2.65 -14.06
CA GLU A 46 -4.30 2.37 -14.91
C GLU A 46 -5.33 1.49 -14.21
N SER A 47 -4.92 0.41 -13.52
CA SER A 47 -5.85 -0.44 -12.77
C SER A 47 -6.55 0.32 -11.64
N TYR A 48 -5.80 1.14 -10.91
CA TYR A 48 -6.38 2.02 -9.88
C TYR A 48 -7.44 2.97 -10.48
N LEU A 49 -7.13 3.61 -11.61
CA LEU A 49 -8.04 4.56 -12.27
C LEU A 49 -9.25 3.87 -12.91
N SER A 50 -9.13 2.62 -13.33
CA SER A 50 -10.27 1.85 -13.84
C SER A 50 -11.20 1.40 -12.70
N GLY A 51 -10.66 1.31 -11.48
CA GLY A 51 -11.37 0.81 -10.30
C GLY A 51 -11.42 -0.71 -10.24
N ASP A 52 -10.62 -1.39 -11.06
CA ASP A 52 -10.48 -2.84 -11.07
C ASP A 52 -9.19 -3.24 -10.35
N ASP A 53 -9.20 -4.42 -9.71
CA ASP A 53 -7.97 -5.03 -9.22
C ASP A 53 -7.02 -5.31 -10.39
N TYR A 54 -5.71 -5.14 -10.15
CA TYR A 54 -4.71 -5.41 -11.20
C TYR A 54 -4.69 -6.92 -11.54
N ASP A 55 -4.75 -7.76 -10.50
CA ASP A 55 -4.98 -9.20 -10.59
C ASP A 55 -5.53 -9.75 -9.25
N ASP A 56 -5.74 -11.06 -9.17
CA ASP A 56 -6.29 -11.74 -7.97
C ASP A 56 -5.42 -11.60 -6.70
N GLN A 57 -4.17 -11.13 -6.81
CA GLN A 57 -3.23 -10.96 -5.71
C GLN A 57 -2.79 -9.50 -5.51
N THR A 58 -3.21 -8.58 -6.37
CA THR A 58 -2.72 -7.20 -6.40
C THR A 58 -3.86 -6.20 -6.51
N CYS A 59 -3.95 -5.31 -5.52
CA CYS A 59 -4.89 -4.21 -5.52
C CYS A 59 -4.22 -2.93 -5.03
N VAL A 60 -4.58 -1.80 -5.66
CA VAL A 60 -4.22 -0.46 -5.22
C VAL A 60 -5.50 0.34 -5.03
N LEU A 61 -5.64 0.92 -3.84
CA LEU A 61 -6.74 1.81 -3.45
C LEU A 61 -6.15 3.15 -2.97
N GLU A 62 -7.01 4.12 -2.69
CA GLU A 62 -6.61 5.50 -2.32
C GLU A 62 -5.59 5.57 -1.16
N ASN A 63 -5.68 4.71 -0.15
CA ASN A 63 -4.80 4.77 1.02
C ASN A 63 -4.15 3.42 1.35
N THR A 64 -4.36 2.39 0.53
CA THR A 64 -3.89 1.04 0.83
C THR A 64 -3.55 0.33 -0.46
N ALA A 65 -2.48 -0.45 -0.45
CA ALA A 65 -2.17 -1.37 -1.52
C ALA A 65 -1.64 -2.68 -0.94
N TRP A 66 -1.85 -3.77 -1.67
CA TRP A 66 -1.22 -5.06 -1.37
C TRP A 66 -0.84 -5.77 -2.65
N THR A 67 0.21 -6.59 -2.57
CA THR A 67 0.61 -7.51 -3.64
C THR A 67 1.36 -8.71 -3.07
N GLU A 68 1.53 -9.74 -3.89
CA GLU A 68 2.26 -10.97 -3.57
C GLU A 68 3.36 -11.22 -4.60
N ARG A 69 4.56 -11.56 -4.14
CA ARG A 69 5.63 -12.07 -5.03
C ARG A 69 6.42 -13.22 -4.39
N HIS A 70 6.36 -14.38 -5.04
CA HIS A 70 7.10 -15.60 -4.68
C HIS A 70 6.89 -16.09 -3.23
N GLY A 71 5.64 -16.06 -2.75
CA GLY A 71 5.21 -16.39 -1.40
C GLY A 71 5.33 -15.27 -0.37
N ASN A 72 5.76 -14.06 -0.78
CA ASN A 72 5.94 -12.92 0.12
C ASN A 72 4.83 -11.90 -0.10
N ASN A 73 4.15 -11.54 0.98
CA ASN A 73 3.10 -10.51 0.97
C ASN A 73 3.72 -9.14 1.27
N PHE A 74 3.31 -8.15 0.49
CA PHE A 74 3.69 -6.76 0.66
C PHE A 74 2.43 -5.93 0.84
N ASP A 75 2.43 -5.08 1.86
CA ASP A 75 1.29 -4.23 2.22
C ASP A 75 1.78 -2.79 2.43
N TRP A 76 1.05 -1.83 1.89
CA TRP A 76 1.27 -0.41 2.11
C TRP A 76 0.01 0.26 2.62
N LYS A 77 0.19 1.25 3.50
CA LYS A 77 -0.89 2.10 3.98
C LYS A 77 -0.41 3.53 4.13
N ILE A 78 -1.19 4.46 3.58
CA ILE A 78 -1.01 5.90 3.74
C ILE A 78 -1.82 6.33 4.95
N PHE A 79 -1.17 7.04 5.87
CA PHE A 79 -1.81 7.63 7.05
C PHE A 79 -1.76 9.14 6.94
N LYS A 80 -2.80 9.83 7.42
CA LYS A 80 -2.75 11.27 7.61
C LYS A 80 -2.16 11.58 8.98
N LEU A 81 -1.31 12.60 9.04
CA LEU A 81 -0.74 13.13 10.27
C LEU A 81 -1.50 14.40 10.66
N ASN A 82 -1.95 14.51 11.91
CA ASN A 82 -2.49 15.77 12.42
C ASN A 82 -1.38 16.67 12.99
N ASP A 83 -1.71 17.92 13.30
CA ASP A 83 -0.78 18.90 13.88
C ASP A 83 -0.21 18.48 15.25
N ALA A 84 -0.84 17.50 15.92
CA ALA A 84 -0.39 16.92 17.18
C ALA A 84 0.55 15.71 16.99
N GLY A 85 0.83 15.30 15.74
CA GLY A 85 1.69 14.15 15.42
C GLY A 85 0.99 12.79 15.54
N GLU A 86 -0.34 12.77 15.58
CA GLU A 86 -1.13 11.54 15.66
C GLU A 86 -1.54 11.08 14.25
N PHE A 87 -1.53 9.77 14.03
CA PHE A 87 -1.93 9.14 12.79
C PHE A 87 -3.43 8.79 12.81
N PHE A 88 -4.10 9.02 11.69
CA PHE A 88 -5.50 8.62 11.50
C PHE A 88 -5.76 8.09 10.09
N ASP A 89 -6.77 7.23 10.03
CA ASP A 89 -7.22 6.47 8.87
C ASP A 89 -8.32 7.21 8.09
#